data_AF-A0A9E5HEF6-F1
#
_entry.id   AF-A0A9E5HEF6-F1
#
_cell.length_a   1.000
_cell.length_b   1.000
_cell.length_c   1.000
_cell.angle_alpha   90.00
_cell.angle_beta   90.00
_cell.angle_gamma   90.00
#
_symmetry.space_group_name_H-M   'P 1'
#
loop_
_entity.id
_entity.type
_entity.pdbx_description
1 polymer ?
#
loop_
_entity_poly.entity_id
_entity_poly.type
_entity_poly.pdbx_seq_one_letter_code
_entity_poly.pdbx_strand_id
1 'polypeptide(L)'
;MALNEQFLEEEIHPIDIVEHIAEHHEWEFDRIEENQIAMAVEAQWRTYSLTLAWSGFDETLRLICTFEMEPPKERLPALYEALNEVNDRCWT
;
A
#
# COMPACT_ATOMS: atom_id res chain seq x y z
N MET A 1 41.25 -15.98 -7.60
CA MET A 1 40.03 -16.82 -7.52
C MET A 1 39.00 -15.98 -6.80
N ALA A 2 38.09 -15.37 -7.56
CA ALA A 2 37.01 -14.52 -7.05
C ALA A 2 35.88 -15.43 -6.57
N LEU A 3 35.83 -15.68 -5.26
CA LEU A 3 34.80 -16.46 -4.61
C LEU A 3 33.89 -15.52 -3.78
N ASN A 4 33.50 -14.38 -4.36
CA ASN A 4 32.73 -13.36 -3.63
C ASN A 4 31.69 -12.61 -4.47
N GLU A 5 31.42 -13.04 -5.71
CA GLU A 5 30.39 -12.46 -6.58
C GLU A 5 29.23 -13.44 -6.87
N GLN A 6 29.10 -14.49 -6.04
CA GLN A 6 27.98 -15.42 -6.06
C GLN A 6 26.94 -15.14 -4.97
N PHE A 7 26.92 -13.94 -4.41
CA PHE A 7 25.68 -13.38 -3.89
C PHE A 7 24.99 -12.71 -5.06
N LEU A 8 24.37 -13.54 -5.91
CA LEU A 8 23.17 -13.13 -6.60
C LEU A 8 22.21 -12.71 -5.47
N GLU A 9 22.22 -11.42 -5.11
CA GLU A 9 21.05 -10.79 -4.53
C GLU A 9 19.96 -11.00 -5.57
N GLU A 10 19.19 -12.08 -5.44
CA GLU A 10 17.90 -12.17 -6.12
C GLU A 10 17.17 -10.90 -5.69
N GLU A 11 17.00 -9.94 -6.60
CA GLU A 11 16.27 -8.71 -6.34
C GLU A 11 14.87 -9.12 -5.86
N ILE A 12 14.65 -9.04 -4.54
CA ILE A 12 13.41 -9.47 -3.93
C ILE A 12 12.32 -8.57 -4.50
N HIS A 13 11.36 -9.19 -5.18
CA HIS A 13 10.29 -8.45 -5.83
C HIS A 13 9.46 -7.73 -4.75
N PRO A 14 9.16 -6.42 -4.90
CA PRO A 14 8.52 -5.65 -3.83
C PRO A 14 7.16 -6.21 -3.38
N ILE A 15 6.42 -6.86 -4.29
CA ILE A 15 5.16 -7.52 -3.93
C ILE A 15 5.40 -8.74 -3.03
N ASP A 16 6.49 -9.48 -3.20
CA ASP A 16 6.79 -10.65 -2.36
C ASP A 16 7.07 -10.21 -0.90
N ILE A 17 7.68 -9.04 -0.72
CA ILE A 17 7.86 -8.42 0.61
C ILE A 17 6.49 -8.09 1.23
N VAL A 18 5.57 -7.54 0.42
CA VAL A 18 4.23 -7.18 0.88
C VAL A 18 3.41 -8.42 1.24
N GLU A 19 3.51 -9.51 0.47
CA GLU A 19 2.93 -10.81 0.81
C GLU A 19 3.45 -11.31 2.16
N HIS A 20 4.77 -11.29 2.37
CA HIS A 20 5.37 -11.72 3.64
C HIS A 20 4.87 -10.92 4.84
N ILE A 21 4.69 -9.60 4.68
CA ILE A 21 4.11 -8.74 5.72
C ILE A 21 2.66 -9.12 5.99
N ALA A 22 1.86 -9.32 4.94
CA ALA A 22 0.46 -9.70 5.07
C ALA A 22 0.31 -11.08 5.75
N GLU A 23 1.13 -12.07 5.39
CA GLU A 23 1.19 -13.37 6.05
C GLU A 23 1.56 -13.26 7.53
N HIS A 24 2.59 -12.45 7.85
CA HIS A 24 3.04 -12.24 9.23
C HIS A 24 1.95 -11.62 10.11
N HIS A 25 1.13 -10.73 9.53
CA HIS A 25 0.00 -10.09 10.20
C HIS A 25 -1.32 -10.88 10.11
N GLU A 26 -1.31 -12.07 9.49
CA GLU A 26 -2.48 -12.91 9.26
C GLU A 26 -3.62 -12.17 8.51
N TRP A 27 -3.25 -11.25 7.60
CA TRP A 27 -4.22 -10.55 6.76
C TRP A 27 -4.65 -11.42 5.58
N GLU A 28 -5.92 -11.31 5.20
CA GLU A 28 -6.41 -11.88 3.95
C GLU A 28 -5.93 -11.01 2.78
N PHE A 29 -5.19 -11.62 1.86
CA PHE A 29 -4.68 -10.97 0.66
C PHE A 29 -4.87 -11.84 -0.58
N ASP A 30 -4.92 -11.18 -1.74
CA ASP A 30 -5.00 -11.80 -3.05
C ASP A 30 -3.98 -11.13 -3.99
N ARG A 31 -3.14 -11.95 -4.62
CA ARG A 31 -2.17 -11.50 -5.63
C ARG A 31 -2.89 -11.45 -6.98
N ILE A 32 -3.35 -10.26 -7.32
CA ILE A 32 -4.15 -10.00 -8.54
C ILE A 32 -3.28 -10.17 -9.79
N GLU A 33 -2.03 -9.70 -9.75
CA GLU A 33 -1.04 -9.82 -10.83
C GLU A 33 0.37 -10.01 -10.25
N GLU A 34 1.35 -10.32 -11.09
CA GLU A 34 2.76 -10.45 -10.65
C GLU A 34 3.24 -9.19 -9.90
N ASN A 35 2.83 -8.02 -10.39
CA ASN A 35 3.20 -6.71 -9.85
C ASN A 35 2.13 -6.07 -8.96
N GLN A 36 1.07 -6.80 -8.56
CA GLN A 36 -0.06 -6.21 -7.85
C GLN A 36 -0.69 -7.14 -6.82
N ILE A 37 -0.97 -6.61 -5.64
CA ILE A 37 -1.61 -7.31 -4.53
C ILE A 37 -2.73 -6.46 -3.92
N ALA A 38 -3.80 -7.09 -3.48
CA ALA A 38 -4.85 -6.48 -2.69
C ALA A 38 -5.02 -7.20 -1.35
N MET A 39 -5.41 -6.47 -0.31
CA MET A 39 -5.64 -7.03 1.02
C MET A 39 -6.69 -6.22 1.80
N ALA A 40 -7.32 -6.87 2.77
CA ALA A 40 -8.23 -6.22 3.70
C ALA A 40 -7.59 -6.19 5.09
N VAL A 41 -7.46 -4.99 5.66
CA VAL A 41 -6.87 -4.78 6.98
C VAL A 41 -7.94 -4.28 7.95
N GLU A 42 -8.19 -5.02 9.03
CA GLU A 42 -9.03 -4.55 10.13
C GLU A 42 -8.32 -3.42 10.89
N ALA A 43 -8.78 -2.18 10.69
CA ALA A 43 -8.28 -1.03 11.41
C ALA A 43 -9.22 -0.64 12.57
N GLN A 44 -8.82 0.35 13.36
CA GLN A 44 -9.54 0.75 14.57
C GLN A 44 -10.99 1.18 14.30
N TRP A 45 -11.28 1.78 13.14
CA TRP A 45 -12.59 2.37 12.85
C TRP A 45 -13.37 1.62 11.77
N ARG A 46 -12.68 1.04 10.79
CA ARG A 46 -13.24 0.36 9.63
C ARG A 46 -12.22 -0.64 9.09
N THR A 47 -12.69 -1.57 8.26
CA THR A 47 -11.81 -2.34 7.38
C THR A 47 -11.29 -1.47 6.26
N TYR A 48 -9.99 -1.50 6.03
CA TYR A 48 -9.32 -0.79 4.94
C TYR A 48 -9.00 -1.77 3.83
N SER A 49 -9.47 -1.46 2.61
CA SER A 49 -9.10 -2.19 1.40
C SER A 49 -7.85 -1.54 0.82
N LEU A 50 -6.74 -2.26 0.88
CA LEU A 50 -5.45 -1.82 0.37
C LEU A 50 -5.16 -2.49 -0.97
N THR A 51 -4.54 -1.75 -1.88
CA THR A 51 -4.00 -2.27 -3.14
C THR A 51 -2.61 -1.70 -3.34
N LEU A 52 -1.63 -2.58 -3.50
CA LEU A 52 -0.26 -2.19 -3.79
C LEU A 52 0.12 -2.65 -5.20
N ALA A 53 0.74 -1.76 -5.98
CA ALA A 53 1.16 -2.04 -7.34
C ALA A 53 2.60 -1.54 -7.56
N TRP A 54 3.48 -2.43 -8.00
CA TRP A 54 4.87 -2.13 -8.33
C TRP A 54 4.99 -1.71 -9.81
N SER A 55 5.61 -0.55 -10.05
CA SER A 55 6.07 -0.15 -11.38
C SER A 55 7.57 -0.40 -11.45
N GLY A 56 7.99 -1.46 -12.13
CA GLY A 56 9.42 -1.71 -12.36
C GLY A 56 10.08 -0.65 -13.26
N PHE A 57 9.30 0.03 -14.12
CA PHE A 57 9.81 1.10 -14.97
C PHE A 57 10.17 2.36 -14.17
N ASP A 58 9.33 2.73 -13.21
CA ASP A 58 9.52 3.92 -12.36
C ASP A 58 10.18 3.59 -11.01
N GLU A 59 10.57 2.33 -10.79
CA GLU A 59 11.04 1.77 -9.51
C GLU A 59 10.18 2.24 -8.31
N THR A 60 8.86 2.27 -8.49
CA THR A 60 7.92 2.88 -7.54
C THR A 60 6.85 1.89 -7.11
N LEU A 61 6.67 1.75 -5.79
CA LEU A 61 5.55 1.03 -5.19
C LEU A 61 4.40 2.00 -4.89
N ARG A 62 3.29 1.84 -5.59
CA ARG A 62 2.07 2.62 -5.37
C ARG A 62 1.20 1.90 -4.36
N LEU A 63 0.83 2.59 -3.28
CA LEU A 63 -0.17 2.13 -2.32
C LEU A 63 -1.46 2.93 -2.49
N ILE A 64 -2.58 2.22 -2.63
CA ILE A 64 -3.93 2.79 -2.62
C ILE A 64 -4.65 2.23 -1.39
N CYS A 65 -5.15 3.12 -0.53
CA CYS A 65 -5.97 2.78 0.61
C CYS A 65 -7.38 3.31 0.39
N THR A 66 -8.37 2.43 0.52
CA THR A 66 -9.79 2.79 0.41
C THR A 66 -10.55 2.28 1.62
N PHE A 67 -11.51 3.06 2.08
CA PHE A 67 -12.37 2.69 3.19
C PHE A 67 -13.74 3.34 3.00
N GLU A 68 -14.77 2.70 3.53
CA GLU A 68 -16.12 3.22 3.46
C GLU A 68 -16.31 4.38 4.45
N MET A 69 -16.79 5.51 3.95
CA MET A 69 -17.06 6.70 4.75
C MET A 69 -18.39 7.32 4.32
N GLU A 70 -19.28 7.55 5.28
CA GLU A 70 -20.57 8.23 5.07
C GLU A 70 -20.64 9.49 5.96
N PRO A 71 -19.89 10.57 5.63
CA PRO A 71 -19.94 11.79 6.42
C PRO A 71 -21.32 12.47 6.29
N PRO A 72 -21.85 13.07 7.38
CA PRO A 72 -23.04 13.92 7.28
C PRO A 72 -22.82 15.05 6.27
N LYS A 73 -23.84 15.36 5.44
CA LYS A 73 -23.73 16.37 4.36
C LYS A 73 -23.23 17.73 4.86
N GLU A 74 -23.62 18.13 6.06
CA GLU A 74 -23.21 19.38 6.70
C GLU A 74 -21.71 19.42 7.06
N ARG A 75 -21.07 18.26 7.19
CA ARG A 75 -19.64 18.12 7.51
C ARG A 75 -18.76 18.04 6.26
N LEU A 76 -19.33 17.84 5.07
CA LEU A 76 -18.57 17.73 3.82
C LEU A 76 -17.65 18.94 3.56
N PRO A 77 -18.09 20.21 3.76
CA PRO A 77 -17.20 21.35 3.55
C PRO A 77 -15.95 21.31 4.44
N ALA A 78 -16.13 21.01 5.73
CA ALA A 78 -15.03 20.92 6.68
C ALA A 78 -14.12 19.71 6.40
N LEU A 79 -14.67 18.60 5.91
CA LEU A 79 -13.89 17.45 5.48
C LEU A 79 -12.99 17.79 4.28
N TYR A 80 -13.53 18.49 3.27
CA TYR A 80 -12.75 18.89 2.11
C TYR A 80 -11.63 19.88 2.47
N GLU A 81 -11.89 20.81 3.37
CA GLU A 81 -10.87 21.72 3.91
C GLU A 81 -9.75 20.93 4.61
N ALA A 82 -10.11 19.99 5.50
CA ALA A 82 -9.14 19.14 6.18
C ALA A 82 -8.31 18.28 5.20
N LEU A 83 -8.92 17.74 4.14
CA LEU A 83 -8.21 16.97 3.12
C LEU A 83 -7.20 17.82 2.35
N ASN A 84 -7.54 19.07 2.02
CA ASN A 84 -6.59 19.98 1.37
C ASN A 84 -5.39 20.29 2.29
N GLU A 85 -5.64 20.61 3.56
CA GLU A 85 -4.57 20.85 4.54
C GLU A 85 -3.67 19.62 4.75
N VAL A 86 -4.24 18.41 4.72
CA VAL A 86 -3.46 17.16 4.77
C VAL A 86 -2.61 17.01 3.51
N ASN A 87 -3.19 17.24 2.33
CA ASN A 87 -2.47 17.13 1.07
C ASN A 87 -1.29 18.11 1.00
N ASP A 88 -1.46 19.35 1.46
CA ASP A 88 -0.38 20.36 1.45
C ASP A 88 0.83 19.94 2.30
N ARG A 89 0.60 19.18 3.38
CA ARG A 89 1.65 18.63 4.24
C ARG A 89 2.36 17.40 3.66
N CYS A 90 1.78 16.74 2.66
CA CYS A 90 2.42 15.57 2.04
C CYS A 90 3.52 15.96 1.03
N TRP A 91 3.50 17.20 0.52
CA TRP A 91 4.40 17.67 -0.54
C TRP A 91 5.41 18.73 -0.06
N THR A 92 5.52 18.93 1.25
CA THR A 92 6.49 19.85 1.89
C THR A 92 7.51 19.08 2.71
#